data_AF-A0A527ZAM6-F1
#
_entry.id   AF-A0A527ZAM6-F1
#
_cell.length_a   1.000
_cell.length_b   1.000
_cell.length_c   1.000
_cell.angle_alpha   90.00
_cell.angle_beta   90.00
_cell.angle_gamma   90.00
#
_symmetry.space_group_name_H-M   'P 1'
#
loop_
_entity.id
_entity.type
_entity.pdbx_description
1 polymer ?
#
loop_
_entity_poly.entity_id
_entity_poly.type
_entity_poly.pdbx_seq_one_letter_code
_entity_poly.pdbx_strand_id
1 'polypeptide(L)' 'GKLTVTLENLDTEPRFALAASGPMLRVPPKFLELHSGNRPEEPIDAHSVQPYYTLLLAREANMTISIHATA' A
#
# COMPACT_ATOMS: atom_id res chain seq x y z
N GLY A 1 8.28 -7.05 -12.97
CA GLY A 1 7.89 -7.28 -11.55
C GLY A 1 6.96 -8.47 -11.49
N LYS A 2 6.74 -9.02 -10.30
CA LYS A 2 5.79 -10.10 -10.01
C LYS A 2 4.76 -9.58 -9.02
N LEU A 3 3.48 -9.76 -9.35
CA LEU A 3 2.38 -9.59 -8.40
C LEU A 3 1.92 -10.98 -7.99
N THR A 4 1.90 -11.25 -6.68
CA THR A 4 1.36 -12.48 -6.10
C THR A 4 0.08 -12.13 -5.36
N VAL A 5 -0.97 -12.92 -5.61
CA VAL A 5 -2.24 -12.84 -4.90
C VAL A 5 -2.43 -14.15 -4.15
N THR A 6 -2.62 -14.07 -2.85
CA THR A 6 -2.91 -15.24 -2.00
C THR A 6 -4.30 -15.06 -1.41
N LEU A 7 -5.12 -16.11 -1.48
CA LEU A 7 -6.40 -16.18 -0.78
C LEU A 7 -6.23 -17.09 0.44
N GLU A 8 -6.70 -16.64 1.60
CA GLU A 8 -6.49 -17.29 2.89
C GLU A 8 -7.82 -17.45 3.62
N ASN A 9 -7.94 -18.50 4.44
CA ASN A 9 -9.05 -18.70 5.39
C ASN A 9 -10.46 -18.64 4.74
N LEU A 10 -10.61 -19.14 3.51
CA LEU A 10 -11.82 -18.97 2.69
C LEU A 10 -13.12 -19.46 3.36
N ASP A 11 -13.03 -20.52 4.17
CA ASP A 11 -14.19 -21.14 4.82
C ASP A 11 -14.56 -20.49 6.18
N THR A 12 -13.70 -19.62 6.72
CA THR A 12 -13.87 -19.04 8.06
C THR A 12 -13.87 -17.52 8.03
N GLU A 13 -12.70 -16.92 7.80
CA GLU A 13 -12.52 -15.49 7.74
C GLU A 13 -11.73 -15.16 6.47
N PRO A 14 -12.41 -15.13 5.30
CA PRO A 14 -11.75 -15.00 4.01
C PRO A 14 -10.94 -13.71 3.94
N ARG A 15 -9.67 -13.85 3.60
CA ARG A 15 -8.71 -12.76 3.46
C ARG A 15 -7.94 -12.91 2.16
N PHE A 16 -7.41 -11.81 1.65
CA PHE A 16 -6.48 -11.84 0.53
C PHE A 16 -5.26 -10.99 0.83
N ALA A 17 -4.10 -11.44 0.34
CA ALA A 17 -2.84 -10.71 0.40
C ALA A 17 -2.34 -10.42 -1.02
N LEU A 18 -1.85 -9.20 -1.23
CA LEU A 18 -1.23 -8.77 -2.47
C LEU A 18 0.24 -8.44 -2.21
N ALA A 19 1.15 -9.09 -2.94
CA ALA A 19 2.59 -8.83 -2.84
C ALA A 19 3.18 -8.48 -4.21
N ALA A 20 3.64 -7.23 -4.37
CA ALA A 20 4.37 -6.78 -5.55
C ALA A 20 5.88 -6.82 -5.28
N SER A 21 6.66 -7.45 -6.18
CA SER A 21 8.10 -7.60 -6.03
C SER A 21 8.84 -7.45 -7.36
N GLY A 22 10.13 -7.13 -7.31
CA GLY A 22 10.99 -7.06 -8.49
C GLY A 22 12.37 -6.49 -8.18
N PRO A 23 13.35 -6.67 -9.09
CA PRO A 23 14.74 -6.25 -8.87
C PRO A 23 14.91 -4.73 -8.81
N MET A 24 13.95 -3.94 -9.32
CA MET A 24 13.94 -2.48 -9.28
C MET A 24 12.61 -1.99 -8.71
N LEU A 25 12.20 -2.52 -7.56
CA LEU A 25 11.01 -2.04 -6.86
C LEU A 25 11.23 -0.57 -6.47
N ARG A 26 10.32 0.32 -6.90
CA ARG A 26 10.31 1.72 -6.50
C ARG A 26 8.98 2.04 -5.86
N VAL A 27 9.04 2.58 -4.65
CA VAL A 27 7.87 3.12 -3.98
C VAL A 27 7.87 4.64 -4.20
N PRO A 28 6.78 5.24 -4.69
CA PRO A 28 6.70 6.68 -4.86
C PRO A 28 6.99 7.42 -3.53
N PRO A 29 7.82 8.47 -3.52
CA PRO A 29 8.15 9.21 -2.28
C PRO A 29 6.92 9.74 -1.54
N LYS A 30 5.91 10.21 -2.29
CA LYS A 30 4.65 10.69 -1.71
C LYS A 30 3.87 9.57 -1.01
N PHE A 31 3.96 8.33 -1.48
CA PHE A 31 3.37 7.20 -0.77
C PHE A 31 4.07 6.96 0.57
N LEU A 32 5.39 7.04 0.61
CA LEU A 32 6.17 6.90 1.84
C LEU A 32 5.86 8.02 2.84
N GLU A 33 5.78 9.26 2.37
CA GLU A 33 5.37 10.42 3.17
C GLU A 33 4.00 10.19 3.82
N LEU A 34 2.98 9.84 3.02
CA LEU A 34 1.63 9.61 3.51
C LEU A 34 1.52 8.38 4.43
N HIS A 35 2.28 7.32 4.15
CA HIS A 35 2.28 6.12 4.99
C HIS A 35 2.94 6.36 6.35
N SER A 36 3.90 7.29 6.44
CA SER A 36 4.61 7.60 7.70
C SER A 36 3.69 8.10 8.83
N GLY A 37 2.44 8.44 8.53
CA GLY A 37 1.46 8.94 9.49
C GLY A 37 1.58 10.44 9.75
N ASN A 38 2.55 11.11 9.13
CA ASN A 38 2.66 12.56 9.19
C ASN A 38 1.52 13.23 8.42
N ARG A 39 1.04 14.36 8.95
CA ARG A 39 0.11 15.20 8.22
C ARG A 39 0.84 15.75 6.98
N PRO A 40 0.27 15.61 5.77
CA PRO A 40 0.87 16.18 4.57
C PRO A 40 0.96 17.69 4.70
N GLU A 41 2.11 18.27 4.33
CA GLU A 41 2.28 19.73 4.31
C GLU A 41 1.46 20.38 3.19
N GLU A 42 1.37 19.67 2.06
CA GLU A 42 0.64 20.08 0.88
C GLU A 42 -0.76 19.42 0.82
N PRO A 43 -1.77 20.11 0.25
CA PRO A 43 -3.04 19.47 -0.09
C PRO A 43 -2.85 18.26 -1.01
N ILE A 44 -3.85 17.36 -1.01
CA ILE A 44 -3.86 16.24 -1.94
C ILE A 44 -4.04 16.77 -3.37
N ASP A 45 -3.09 16.43 -4.23
CA ASP A 45 -2.98 16.80 -5.63
C ASP A 45 -3.08 15.55 -6.55
N ALA A 46 -2.89 15.74 -7.86
CA ALA A 46 -2.99 14.65 -8.83
C ALA A 46 -1.93 13.54 -8.63
N HIS A 47 -0.79 13.83 -8.01
CA HIS A 47 0.27 12.84 -7.76
C HIS A 47 0.05 12.07 -6.45
N SER A 48 -0.58 12.71 -5.46
CA SER A 48 -0.85 12.14 -4.14
C SER A 48 -2.23 11.48 -4.03
N VAL A 49 -3.17 11.77 -4.94
CA VAL A 49 -4.54 11.23 -4.88
C VAL A 49 -4.58 9.70 -4.84
N GLN A 50 -3.81 9.03 -5.69
CA GLN A 50 -3.79 7.56 -5.73
C GLN A 50 -3.14 6.96 -4.47
N PRO A 51 -1.94 7.40 -4.02
CA PRO A 51 -1.38 7.01 -2.73
C PRO A 51 -2.33 7.24 -1.55
N TYR A 52 -2.98 8.39 -1.51
CA TYR A 52 -3.91 8.76 -0.44
C TYR A 52 -5.08 7.78 -0.35
N TYR A 53 -5.79 7.55 -1.46
CA TYR A 53 -6.93 6.62 -1.46
C TYR A 53 -6.50 5.16 -1.23
N THR A 54 -5.30 4.78 -1.65
CA THR A 54 -4.76 3.44 -1.38
C THR A 54 -4.61 3.22 0.13
N LEU A 55 -4.01 4.18 0.84
CA LEU A 55 -3.83 4.12 2.30
C LEU A 55 -5.17 4.22 3.04
N LEU A 56 -6.07 5.09 2.57
CA LEU A 56 -7.42 5.23 3.14
C LEU A 56 -8.20 3.93 3.03
N LEU A 57 -8.24 3.31 1.84
CA LEU A 57 -8.94 2.05 1.63
C LEU A 57 -8.35 0.92 2.48
N ALA A 58 -7.02 0.84 2.58
CA ALA A 58 -6.38 -0.16 3.42
C ALA A 58 -6.77 0.01 4.89
N ARG A 59 -6.81 1.24 5.40
CA ARG A 59 -7.27 1.53 6.76
C ARG A 59 -8.74 1.14 6.96
N GLU A 60 -9.64 1.57 6.08
CA GLU A 60 -11.08 1.29 6.17
C GLU A 60 -11.39 -0.21 6.03
N ALA A 61 -10.56 -0.94 5.28
CA ALA A 61 -10.68 -2.39 5.10
C ALA A 61 -9.87 -3.21 6.13
N ASN A 62 -9.26 -2.58 7.14
CA ASN A 62 -8.36 -3.22 8.11
C ASN A 62 -7.22 -4.04 7.47
N MET A 63 -6.74 -3.60 6.31
CA MET A 63 -5.59 -4.19 5.63
C MET A 63 -4.28 -3.60 6.17
N THR A 64 -3.28 -4.46 6.35
CA THR A 64 -1.93 -4.02 6.71
C THR A 64 -1.11 -3.78 5.44
N ILE A 65 -0.43 -2.64 5.39
CA ILE A 65 0.53 -2.32 4.32
C ILE A 65 1.94 -2.51 4.89
N SER A 66 2.77 -3.25 4.15
CA SER A 66 4.19 -3.42 4.46
C SER A 66 5.02 -3.06 3.24
N ILE A 67 6.17 -2.41 3.48
CA ILE A 67 7.10 -2.01 2.43
C ILE A 67 8.47 -2.55 2.77
N HIS A 68 8.99 -3.42 1.91
CA HIS A 68 10.34 -3.95 2.00
C HIS A 68 11.10 -3.60 0.71
N ALA A 69 11.49 -2.34 0.59
CA ALA A 69 12.39 -1.89 -0.46
C ALA A 69 13.78 -1.74 0.16
N THR A 70 14.77 -2.46 -0.38
CA THR A 70 16.18 -2.21 -0.06
C THR A 70 16.58 -0.86 -0.68
N ALA A 71 17.15 0.02 0.15
CA ALA A 71 17.70 1.31 -0.27
C ALA A 71 18.85 1.14 -1.28
#